data_AF-A0A258QKP6-F1
#
_entry.id   AF-A0A258QKP6-F1
#
_cell.length_a   1.000
_cell.length_b   1.000
_cell.length_c   1.000
_cell.angle_alpha   90.00
_cell.angle_beta   90.00
_cell.angle_gamma   90.00
#
_symmetry.space_group_name_H-M   'P 1'
#
loop_
_entity.id
_entity.type
_entity.pdbx_description
1 polymer ?
#
loop_
_entity_poly.entity_id
_entity_poly.type
_entity_poly.pdbx_seq_one_letter_code
_entity_poly.pdbx_strand_id
1 'polypeptide(L)'
;MRTILRLAKDREELRVIEDQYGVPTSALWLAQISLGLVIDQQGSLRRFPSGIYHAVPAGQTNWYELATLAVQTALDAGLALKIRPKTIFPIPAIEYPLPAPRPMNSRMSTDKLHKVLETRGDVSKLQLLNQSWDEAVRVYVRNLVHSRLI
;
A
#
# COMPACT_ATOMS: atom_id res chain seq x y z
N MET A 1 -7.63 4.14 2.66
CA MET A 1 -8.39 2.88 2.86
C MET A 1 -9.73 3.09 3.57
N ARG A 2 -9.75 3.60 4.80
CA ARG A 2 -11.00 3.83 5.58
C ARG A 2 -12.06 4.62 4.80
N THR A 3 -11.66 5.67 4.08
CA THR A 3 -12.58 6.45 3.23
C THR A 3 -13.25 5.61 2.15
N ILE A 4 -12.50 4.75 1.45
CA ILE A 4 -13.05 3.84 0.42
C ILE A 4 -14.12 2.94 1.06
N LEU A 5 -13.79 2.30 2.18
CA LEU A 5 -14.68 1.36 2.85
C LEU A 5 -15.91 2.03 3.46
N ARG A 6 -15.76 3.25 4.00
CA ARG A 6 -16.90 4.05 4.47
C ARG A 6 -17.84 4.41 3.31
N LEU A 7 -17.29 4.96 2.23
CA LEU A 7 -18.10 5.28 1.05
C LEU A 7 -18.76 4.02 0.44
N ALA A 8 -18.10 2.87 0.53
CA ALA A 8 -18.63 1.60 0.07
C ALA A 8 -19.84 1.08 0.86
N LYS A 9 -20.02 1.52 2.11
CA LYS A 9 -21.23 1.26 2.91
C LYS A 9 -22.40 2.14 2.48
N ASP A 10 -22.11 3.38 2.12
CA ASP A 10 -23.14 4.42 1.99
C ASP A 10 -23.66 4.56 0.55
N ARG A 11 -22.82 4.31 -0.47
CA ARG A 11 -23.10 4.58 -1.89
C ARG A 11 -23.46 3.34 -2.69
N GLU A 12 -24.15 3.53 -3.82
CA GLU A 12 -24.51 2.48 -4.79
C GLU A 12 -23.42 2.24 -5.85
N GLU A 13 -22.63 3.27 -6.16
CA GLU A 13 -21.45 3.19 -7.03
C GLU A 13 -20.30 4.11 -6.55
N LEU A 14 -19.08 3.81 -7.02
CA LEU A 14 -17.90 4.66 -6.84
C LEU A 14 -17.24 4.92 -8.19
N ARG A 15 -16.80 6.15 -8.42
CA ARG A 15 -15.92 6.52 -9.54
C ARG A 15 -14.53 6.80 -9.00
N VAL A 16 -13.52 6.09 -9.48
CA VAL A 16 -12.18 6.09 -8.87
C VAL A 16 -11.12 6.27 -9.95
N ILE A 17 -10.15 7.13 -9.67
CA ILE A 17 -9.07 7.48 -10.59
C ILE A 17 -8.23 6.24 -10.96
N GLU A 18 -7.99 5.99 -12.24
CA GLU A 18 -7.20 4.82 -12.70
C GLU A 18 -5.82 5.16 -13.29
N ASP A 19 -5.57 6.42 -13.61
CA ASP A 19 -4.37 6.86 -14.36
C ASP A 19 -3.26 7.43 -13.45
N GLN A 20 -3.43 7.36 -12.13
CA GLN A 20 -2.42 7.71 -11.13
C GLN A 20 -1.81 6.46 -10.50
N TYR A 21 -0.53 6.21 -10.77
CA TYR A 21 0.18 5.01 -10.34
C TYR A 21 1.08 5.25 -9.14
N GLY A 22 1.15 4.28 -8.23
CA GLY A 22 2.02 4.30 -7.05
C GLY A 22 2.05 2.97 -6.33
N VAL A 23 2.50 2.97 -5.07
CA VAL A 23 2.60 1.75 -4.24
C VAL A 23 2.03 2.00 -2.84
N PRO A 24 0.88 1.40 -2.49
CA PRO A 24 0.33 1.45 -1.14
C PRO A 24 1.33 0.90 -0.13
N THR A 25 1.72 1.73 0.83
CA THR A 25 2.77 1.39 1.80
C THR A 25 2.19 1.41 3.21
N SER A 26 2.29 0.27 3.90
CA SER A 26 1.88 0.15 5.30
C SER A 26 2.89 0.85 6.22
N ALA A 27 2.40 1.58 7.22
CA ALA A 27 3.26 2.18 8.24
C ALA A 27 4.04 1.12 9.04
N LEU A 28 3.43 -0.04 9.31
CA LEU A 28 4.10 -1.16 9.97
C LEU A 28 5.24 -1.72 9.11
N TRP A 29 4.98 -1.92 7.81
CA TRP A 29 5.99 -2.38 6.87
C TRP A 29 7.15 -1.39 6.78
N LEU A 30 6.84 -0.09 6.68
CA LEU A 30 7.85 0.97 6.60
C LEU A 30 8.70 1.03 7.88
N ALA A 31 8.09 0.86 9.05
CA ALA A 31 8.82 0.77 10.31
C ALA A 31 9.73 -0.47 10.35
N GLN A 32 9.25 -1.64 9.93
CA GLN A 32 10.02 -2.89 9.92
C GLN A 32 11.23 -2.83 8.98
N ILE A 33 11.06 -2.28 7.77
CA ILE A 33 12.18 -2.15 6.82
C ILE A 33 13.19 -1.10 7.29
N SER A 34 12.72 0.00 7.87
CA SER A 34 13.59 1.04 8.45
C SER A 34 14.39 0.50 9.63
N LEU A 35 13.74 -0.26 10.53
CA LEU A 35 14.41 -0.92 11.64
C LEU A 35 15.46 -1.91 11.15
N GLY A 36 15.14 -2.72 10.15
CA GLY A 36 16.09 -3.66 9.54
C GLY A 36 17.28 -3.00 8.86
N LEU A 37 17.14 -1.75 8.43
CA LEU A 37 18.25 -0.98 7.86
C LEU A 37 19.24 -0.51 8.94
N VAL A 38 18.73 -0.12 10.11
CA VAL A 38 19.51 0.61 11.15
C VAL A 38 19.86 -0.20 12.38
N ILE A 39 19.20 -1.35 12.62
CA ILE A 39 19.44 -2.24 13.76
C ILE A 39 19.92 -3.63 13.27
N ASP A 40 20.89 -4.21 13.96
CA ASP A 40 21.37 -5.58 13.72
C ASP A 40 20.54 -6.64 14.47
N GLN A 41 20.94 -7.91 14.35
CA GLN A 41 20.24 -9.03 14.99
C GLN A 41 20.33 -9.02 16.52
N GLN A 42 21.30 -8.27 17.08
CA GLN A 42 21.53 -8.13 18.51
C GLN A 42 20.85 -6.88 19.09
N GLY A 43 20.11 -6.12 18.27
CA GLY A 43 19.42 -4.91 18.69
C GLY A 43 20.30 -3.67 18.76
N SER A 44 21.53 -3.73 18.24
CA SER A 44 22.47 -2.60 18.24
C SER A 44 22.38 -1.78 16.96
N LEU A 45 22.68 -0.48 17.08
CA LEU A 45 22.79 0.41 15.92
C LEU A 45 23.90 -0.08 15.00
N ARG A 46 23.54 -0.37 13.76
CA ARG A 46 24.48 -0.79 12.73
C ARG A 46 24.79 0.35 11.78
N ARG A 47 26.03 0.39 11.27
CA ARG A 47 26.43 1.37 10.27
C ARG A 47 25.87 0.99 8.90
N PHE A 48 25.45 2.01 8.14
CA PHE A 48 25.03 1.90 6.76
C PHE A 48 25.43 3.14 5.97
N PRO A 49 25.54 3.06 4.63
CA PRO A 49 25.79 4.25 3.81
C PRO A 49 24.70 5.30 4.06
N SER A 50 25.10 6.48 4.52
CA SER A 50 24.15 7.57 4.73
C SER A 50 23.55 8.05 3.41
N GLY A 51 22.32 8.58 3.46
CA GLY A 51 21.68 9.26 2.35
C GLY A 51 20.19 8.93 2.22
N ILE A 52 19.63 9.31 1.08
CA ILE A 52 18.20 9.17 0.80
C ILE A 52 17.90 7.77 0.24
N TYR A 53 16.81 7.16 0.71
CA TYR A 53 16.31 5.87 0.26
C TYR A 53 14.82 5.97 -0.06
N HIS A 54 14.38 5.32 -1.13
CA HIS A 54 12.97 5.00 -1.31
C HIS A 54 12.67 3.67 -0.63
N ALA A 55 11.54 3.62 0.08
CA ALA A 55 11.09 2.44 0.79
C ALA A 55 9.59 2.25 0.52
N VAL A 56 9.29 1.43 -0.48
CA VAL A 56 7.94 0.96 -0.81
C VAL A 56 7.99 -0.56 -1.03
N PRO A 57 6.89 -1.30 -0.79
CA PRO A 57 6.82 -2.72 -1.11
C PRO A 57 6.97 -3.00 -2.61
N ALA A 58 7.06 -4.27 -2.99
CA ALA A 58 7.10 -4.66 -4.39
C ALA A 58 5.74 -4.45 -5.10
N GLY A 59 5.81 -4.22 -6.41
CA GLY A 59 4.67 -4.02 -7.30
C GLY A 59 4.25 -2.56 -7.45
N GLN A 60 3.11 -2.37 -8.08
CA GLN A 60 2.50 -1.06 -8.33
C GLN A 60 0.99 -1.25 -8.48
N THR A 61 0.24 -0.16 -8.35
CA THR A 61 -1.21 -0.13 -8.61
C THR A 61 -1.68 1.31 -8.83
N ASN A 62 -2.97 1.49 -9.11
CA ASN A 62 -3.64 2.79 -9.14
C ASN A 62 -4.75 2.85 -8.06
N TRP A 63 -5.44 4.00 -7.94
CA TRP A 63 -6.50 4.14 -6.95
C TRP A 63 -7.70 3.22 -7.20
N TYR A 64 -8.04 2.98 -8.47
CA TYR A 64 -9.15 2.12 -8.88
C TYR A 64 -8.93 0.66 -8.45
N GLU A 65 -7.79 0.09 -8.77
CA GLU A 65 -7.38 -1.27 -8.38
C GLU A 65 -7.28 -1.40 -6.86
N LEU A 66 -6.71 -0.40 -6.17
CA LEU A 66 -6.65 -0.37 -4.71
C LEU A 66 -8.05 -0.39 -4.07
N ALA A 67 -8.98 0.41 -4.62
CA ALA A 67 -10.35 0.45 -4.12
C ALA A 67 -11.09 -0.86 -4.35
N THR A 68 -10.89 -1.46 -5.53
CA THR A 68 -11.46 -2.76 -5.91
C THR A 68 -10.97 -3.86 -4.99
N LEU A 69 -9.65 -3.95 -4.77
CA LEU A 69 -9.03 -4.89 -3.85
C LEU A 69 -9.57 -4.74 -2.43
N ALA A 70 -9.67 -3.50 -1.95
CA ALA A 70 -10.14 -3.20 -0.61
C ALA A 70 -11.59 -3.63 -0.39
N VAL A 71 -12.49 -3.29 -1.32
CA VAL A 71 -13.90 -3.69 -1.27
C VAL A 71 -14.01 -5.21 -1.32
N GLN A 72 -13.34 -5.86 -2.27
CA GLN A 72 -13.37 -7.33 -2.37
C GLN A 72 -12.90 -7.98 -1.06
N THR A 73 -11.76 -7.54 -0.51
CA THR A 73 -11.22 -8.09 0.74
C THR A 73 -12.17 -7.90 1.92
N ALA A 74 -12.83 -6.73 2.01
CA ALA A 74 -13.80 -6.48 3.07
C ALA A 74 -15.04 -7.37 2.96
N LEU A 75 -15.53 -7.60 1.73
CA LEU A 75 -16.62 -8.53 1.46
C LEU A 75 -16.26 -9.97 1.83
N ASP A 76 -15.05 -10.42 1.45
CA ASP A 76 -14.53 -11.74 1.79
C ASP A 76 -14.38 -11.94 3.30
N ALA A 77 -14.10 -10.85 4.03
CA ALA A 77 -14.05 -10.83 5.50
C ALA A 77 -15.45 -10.72 6.17
N GLY A 78 -16.54 -10.77 5.39
CA GLY A 78 -17.91 -10.76 5.90
C GLY A 78 -18.51 -9.38 6.18
N LEU A 79 -17.84 -8.28 5.78
CA LEU A 79 -18.42 -6.95 5.91
C LEU A 79 -19.53 -6.75 4.86
N ALA A 80 -20.74 -6.43 5.32
CA ALA A 80 -21.82 -6.03 4.44
C ALA A 80 -21.54 -4.63 3.85
N LEU A 81 -21.40 -4.56 2.52
CA LEU A 81 -21.23 -3.33 1.76
C LEU A 81 -22.30 -3.24 0.68
N LYS A 82 -22.73 -2.03 0.34
CA LYS A 82 -23.59 -1.78 -0.82
C LYS A 82 -22.80 -1.94 -2.12
N ILE A 83 -21.61 -1.34 -2.16
CA ILE A 83 -20.70 -1.43 -3.31
C ILE A 83 -20.18 -2.86 -3.49
N ARG A 84 -20.07 -3.27 -4.75
CA ARG A 84 -19.36 -4.47 -5.20
C ARG A 84 -18.23 -4.05 -6.15
N PRO A 85 -17.20 -4.88 -6.39
CA PRO A 85 -16.16 -4.58 -7.38
C PRO A 85 -16.72 -4.09 -8.73
N LYS A 86 -17.80 -4.71 -9.21
CA LYS A 86 -18.47 -4.36 -10.48
C LYS A 86 -19.16 -2.99 -10.50
N THR A 87 -19.37 -2.36 -9.34
CA THR A 87 -19.96 -1.00 -9.23
C THR A 87 -18.92 0.05 -8.83
N ILE A 88 -17.64 -0.28 -9.02
CA ILE A 88 -16.53 0.67 -8.99
C ILE A 88 -16.15 0.91 -10.45
N PHE A 89 -16.23 2.16 -10.89
CA PHE A 89 -15.94 2.56 -12.26
C PHE A 89 -14.61 3.31 -12.30
N PRO A 90 -13.68 2.93 -13.19
CA PRO A 90 -12.48 3.69 -13.41
C PRO A 90 -12.83 5.02 -14.09
N ILE A 91 -12.13 6.09 -13.71
CA ILE A 91 -12.18 7.39 -14.38
C ILE A 91 -10.77 7.94 -14.56
N PRO A 92 -10.51 8.76 -15.60
CA PRO A 92 -9.28 9.52 -15.70
C PRO A 92 -9.25 10.65 -14.66
N ALA A 93 -8.06 11.08 -14.25
CA ALA A 93 -7.89 12.15 -13.26
C ALA A 93 -8.53 13.48 -13.70
N ILE A 94 -8.66 13.72 -15.01
CA ILE A 94 -9.29 14.93 -15.56
C ILE A 94 -10.79 15.02 -15.23
N GLU A 95 -11.46 13.89 -15.00
CA GLU A 95 -12.87 13.86 -14.56
C GLU A 95 -13.04 14.15 -13.07
N TYR A 96 -11.95 14.23 -12.30
CA TYR A 96 -11.95 14.51 -10.87
C TYR A 96 -10.92 15.59 -10.49
N PRO A 97 -11.17 16.86 -10.84
CA PRO A 97 -10.22 17.94 -10.60
C PRO A 97 -10.01 18.16 -9.10
N LEU A 98 -8.74 18.16 -8.69
CA LEU A 98 -8.32 18.44 -7.32
C LEU A 98 -7.60 19.79 -7.25
N PRO A 99 -7.71 20.55 -6.14
CA PRO A 99 -7.04 21.84 -6.00
C PRO A 99 -5.51 21.76 -6.15
N ALA A 100 -4.91 20.67 -5.65
CA ALA A 100 -3.49 20.41 -5.79
C ALA A 100 -3.26 19.39 -6.91
N PRO A 101 -2.40 19.70 -7.91
CA PRO A 101 -2.00 18.75 -8.94
C PRO A 101 -1.44 17.48 -8.31
N ARG A 102 -1.87 16.32 -8.81
CA ARG A 102 -1.37 15.02 -8.37
C ARG A 102 -0.50 14.41 -9.47
N PRO A 103 0.68 13.86 -9.14
CA PRO A 103 1.53 13.20 -10.12
C PRO A 103 0.86 11.91 -10.66
N MET A 104 0.92 11.73 -11.97
CA MET A 104 0.44 10.52 -12.65
C MET A 104 1.32 9.30 -12.34
N ASN A 105 2.59 9.54 -12.01
CA ASN A 105 3.56 8.49 -11.69
C ASN A 105 4.26 8.79 -10.35
N SER A 106 3.86 8.05 -9.32
CA SER A 106 4.45 8.05 -7.98
C SER A 106 5.18 6.74 -7.66
N ARG A 107 5.54 5.95 -8.69
CA ARG A 107 6.30 4.70 -8.50
C ARG A 107 7.73 5.04 -8.13
N MET A 108 8.28 4.30 -7.17
CA MET A 108 9.61 4.55 -6.64
C MET A 108 10.50 3.33 -6.86
N SER A 109 11.67 3.53 -7.47
CA SER A 109 12.72 2.49 -7.49
C SER A 109 13.31 2.33 -6.09
N THR A 110 13.40 1.08 -5.62
CA THR A 110 14.00 0.68 -4.35
C THR A 110 15.40 0.07 -4.52
N ASP A 111 16.02 0.21 -5.69
CA ASP A 111 17.29 -0.44 -6.05
C ASP A 111 18.41 -0.13 -5.05
N LYS A 112 18.49 1.12 -4.59
CA LYS A 112 19.47 1.53 -3.58
C LYS A 112 19.28 0.79 -2.26
N LEU A 113 18.03 0.62 -1.82
CA LEU A 113 17.71 -0.11 -0.59
C LEU A 113 17.98 -1.61 -0.78
N HIS A 114 17.54 -2.18 -1.90
CA HIS A 114 17.77 -3.57 -2.27
C HIS A 114 19.25 -3.93 -2.23
N LYS A 115 20.10 -3.17 -2.96
CA LYS A 115 21.55 -3.40 -3.01
C LYS A 115 22.20 -3.39 -1.64
N VAL A 116 21.75 -2.50 -0.75
CA VAL A 116 22.28 -2.40 0.61
C VAL A 116 21.90 -3.63 1.45
N LEU A 117 20.68 -4.12 1.35
CA LEU A 117 20.23 -5.33 2.05
C LEU A 117 20.90 -6.60 1.49
N GLU A 118 21.08 -6.65 0.17
CA GLU A 118 21.75 -7.74 -0.54
C GLU A 118 23.23 -7.86 -0.16
N THR A 119 23.97 -6.74 -0.19
CA THR A 119 25.40 -6.72 0.17
C THR A 119 25.64 -7.22 1.60
N ARG A 120 24.62 -7.15 2.47
CA ARG A 120 24.67 -7.59 3.87
C ARG A 120 24.26 -9.03 4.09
N GLY A 121 23.67 -9.68 3.09
CA GLY A 121 23.03 -10.98 3.25
C GLY A 121 21.78 -10.94 4.15
N ASP A 122 21.08 -9.80 4.26
CA ASP A 122 19.87 -9.67 5.08
C ASP A 122 18.66 -10.31 4.40
N VAL A 123 18.64 -11.64 4.28
CA VAL A 123 17.62 -12.41 3.56
C VAL A 123 16.20 -12.08 4.02
N SER A 124 15.97 -11.97 5.33
CA SER A 124 14.63 -11.63 5.87
C SER A 124 14.14 -10.25 5.42
N LYS A 125 15.05 -9.28 5.23
CA LYS A 125 14.70 -7.92 4.83
C LYS A 125 14.56 -7.80 3.32
N LEU A 126 15.30 -8.59 2.55
CA LEU A 126 15.04 -8.77 1.13
C LEU A 126 13.67 -9.39 0.88
N GLN A 127 13.28 -10.41 1.65
CA GLN A 127 11.93 -10.99 1.58
C GLN A 127 10.86 -9.95 1.93
N LEU A 128 11.06 -9.16 2.98
CA LEU A 128 10.15 -8.08 3.34
C LEU A 128 10.06 -7.01 2.23
N LEU A 129 11.19 -6.63 1.63
CA LEU A 129 11.25 -5.65 0.54
C LEU A 129 10.49 -6.15 -0.71
N ASN A 130 10.62 -7.45 -1.00
CA ASN A 130 9.98 -8.11 -2.14
C ASN A 130 8.54 -8.55 -1.86
N GLN A 131 8.00 -8.28 -0.66
CA GLN A 131 6.60 -8.54 -0.37
C GLN A 131 5.72 -7.66 -1.24
N SER A 132 4.70 -8.26 -1.87
CA SER A 132 3.73 -7.52 -2.66
C SER A 132 2.93 -6.55 -1.78
N TRP A 133 2.67 -5.35 -2.31
CA TRP A 133 1.88 -4.31 -1.64
C TRP A 133 0.49 -4.79 -1.22
N ASP A 134 -0.12 -5.70 -1.97
CA ASP A 134 -1.52 -6.11 -1.77
C ASP A 134 -1.71 -6.93 -0.50
N GLU A 135 -0.71 -7.68 -0.05
CA GLU A 135 -0.80 -8.48 1.17
C GLU A 135 -1.02 -7.59 2.40
N ALA A 136 -0.24 -6.51 2.52
CA ALA A 136 -0.38 -5.56 3.62
C ALA A 136 -1.74 -4.84 3.60
N VAL A 137 -2.28 -4.57 2.41
CA VAL A 137 -3.63 -4.02 2.24
C VAL A 137 -4.68 -5.02 2.71
N ARG A 138 -4.58 -6.29 2.30
CA ARG A 138 -5.52 -7.34 2.70
C ARG A 138 -5.55 -7.52 4.21
N VAL A 139 -4.38 -7.63 4.83
CA VAL A 139 -4.23 -7.74 6.29
C VAL A 139 -4.85 -6.53 6.98
N TYR A 140 -4.55 -5.32 6.52
CA TYR A 140 -5.10 -4.10 7.12
C TYR A 140 -6.63 -4.06 7.03
N VAL A 141 -7.21 -4.38 5.88
CA VAL A 141 -8.67 -4.39 5.67
C VAL A 141 -9.35 -5.45 6.53
N ARG A 142 -8.84 -6.69 6.55
CA ARG A 142 -9.37 -7.77 7.40
C ARG A 142 -9.37 -7.37 8.88
N ASN A 143 -8.26 -6.78 9.34
CA ASN A 143 -8.15 -6.32 10.73
C ASN A 143 -9.17 -5.24 11.05
N LEU A 144 -9.44 -4.30 10.13
CA LEU A 144 -10.47 -3.28 10.35
C LEU A 144 -11.88 -3.88 10.44
N VAL A 145 -12.19 -4.90 9.66
CA VAL A 145 -13.48 -5.61 9.72
C VAL A 145 -13.63 -6.35 11.05
N HIS A 146 -12.63 -7.16 11.44
CA HIS A 146 -12.68 -7.95 12.68
C HIS A 146 -12.69 -7.08 13.94
N SER A 147 -11.98 -5.95 13.94
CA SER A 147 -11.96 -5.01 15.06
C SER A 147 -13.20 -4.11 15.15
N ARG A 148 -14.14 -4.23 14.21
CA ARG A 148 -15.35 -3.37 14.08
C ARG A 148 -15.01 -1.88 14.05
N LEU A 149 -13.85 -1.53 13.50
CA LEU A 149 -13.36 -0.14 13.36
C LEU A 149 -13.82 0.52 12.05
N ILE A 150 -14.73 -0.12 11.32
CA ILE A 150 -15.42 0.37 10.12
C ILE A 150 -16.90 0.19 10.29
#